data_AF-A0A2K0UL70-F1
#
_entry.id   AF-A0A2K0UL70-F1
#
_cell.length_a   1.000
_cell.length_b   1.000
_cell.length_c   1.000
_cell.angle_alpha   90.00
_cell.angle_beta   90.00
_cell.angle_gamma   90.00
#
_symmetry.space_group_name_H-M   'P 1'
#
loop_
_entity.id
_entity.type
_entity.pdbx_description
1 polymer ?
#
loop_
_entity_poly.entity_id
_entity_poly.type
_entity_poly.pdbx_seq_one_letter_code
_entity_poly.pdbx_strand_id
1 'polypeptide(L)'
;MEQQQRIKIRTTLPLIPPNDARDEIHTPRLVIRAPRISDVPALHKLRIQHEAMKYSMEGADKTLEDTRRSLDVMLPPNDSKSYRFHIFEKDTGDLVGKGGMHSITGRSFGWPEVGYSFKQEAWGKGYATESLTAFLKSWWSLPRSEVEIEVDATSLDAQALEPGDDAVVEMLVAVVDVANPGSRKVLEKTRFKQFKQWTTKDIRLANRGGDVTLVGLMAGERRPDRTGTGTLSVFAPQSFKFQLNDNGRPILPLLTTKRVFLRAVIAELLWFIEGNTSSLALNDVGVKIWDGNGSREFLDSVGLTHREVGDLGPVYGFQWRHFGAEYVDAKADYAGKGVDQLAEIIHKLRNNPYDRRMILSAWNPRDFKSMALPPCHMFAQFYVSYPGRGRGVGAAEPTEENKPKGHLHCQLYQRSCDMGLGIPFNIASYALLTHMLAHVCDLVPGSLTHVMGDAHVYIDHIDALQTQLEREPRPFPELEITREKGGSIDGWKVEDFVVKGYDPHKSIPMNMSV
;
A
#
# COMPACT_ATOMS: atom_id res chain seq x y z
N MET A 1 16.10 -17.57 -7.16
CA MET A 1 16.51 -16.58 -6.14
C MET A 1 16.96 -17.35 -4.92
N GLU A 2 18.21 -17.20 -4.48
CA GLU A 2 18.64 -17.70 -3.17
C GLU A 2 17.81 -17.00 -2.08
N GLN A 3 17.18 -17.76 -1.19
CA GLN A 3 16.52 -17.22 0.00
C GLN A 3 17.56 -16.38 0.78
N GLN A 4 17.22 -15.13 1.13
CA GLN A 4 18.03 -14.37 2.09
C GLN A 4 17.91 -15.04 3.46
N GLN A 5 18.84 -15.94 3.75
CA GLN A 5 18.95 -16.56 5.05
C GLN A 5 19.32 -15.47 6.07
N ARG A 6 18.35 -15.11 6.93
CA ARG A 6 18.59 -14.25 8.08
C ARG A 6 19.15 -15.09 9.22
N ILE A 7 20.17 -14.57 9.90
CA ILE A 7 20.76 -15.21 11.07
C ILE A 7 20.83 -14.21 12.22
N LYS A 8 20.66 -14.72 13.44
CA LYS A 8 20.83 -13.95 14.66
C LYS A 8 22.31 -13.86 15.00
N ILE A 9 22.76 -12.66 15.34
CA ILE A 9 24.13 -12.39 15.76
C ILE A 9 24.12 -11.50 17.00
N ARG A 10 25.18 -11.60 17.80
CA ARG A 10 25.52 -10.58 18.80
C ARG A 10 26.48 -9.59 18.18
N THR A 11 26.26 -8.31 18.43
CA THR A 11 27.12 -7.21 17.97
C THR A 11 26.97 -6.02 18.91
N THR A 12 27.59 -4.90 18.60
CA THR A 12 27.39 -3.62 19.29
C THR A 12 26.65 -2.63 18.42
N LEU A 13 25.75 -1.84 18.99
CA LEU A 13 25.17 -0.67 18.33
C LEU A 13 25.35 0.58 19.19
N PRO A 14 25.38 1.79 18.60
CA PRO A 14 25.56 3.00 19.39
C PRO A 14 24.29 3.37 20.16
N LEU A 15 24.51 3.93 21.35
CA LEU A 15 23.50 4.65 22.12
C LEU A 15 23.33 6.03 21.48
N ILE A 16 22.15 6.26 20.89
CA ILE A 16 21.91 7.44 20.08
C ILE A 16 21.35 8.58 20.95
N PRO A 17 22.03 9.74 21.00
CA PRO A 17 21.49 10.89 21.69
C PRO A 17 20.29 11.49 20.93
N PRO A 18 19.32 12.08 21.64
CA PRO A 18 18.25 12.86 21.02
C PRO A 18 18.83 14.04 20.23
N ASN A 19 18.04 14.60 19.32
CA ASN A 19 18.49 15.64 18.37
C ASN A 19 19.08 16.87 19.07
N ASP A 20 18.54 17.26 20.21
CA ASP A 20 18.97 18.43 21.00
C ASP A 20 20.27 18.20 21.79
N ALA A 21 20.65 16.93 22.01
CA ALA A 21 21.89 16.53 22.68
C ALA A 21 23.01 16.15 21.70
N ARG A 22 22.83 16.36 20.39
CA ARG A 22 23.86 16.07 19.37
C ARG A 22 24.76 17.26 19.16
N ASP A 23 26.06 17.06 19.35
CA ASP A 23 27.08 18.04 19.00
C ASP A 23 27.09 18.34 17.50
N GLU A 24 27.40 19.60 17.15
CA GLU A 24 27.67 19.98 15.78
C GLU A 24 29.05 19.46 15.34
N ILE A 25 29.11 18.87 14.14
CA ILE A 25 30.36 18.40 13.56
C ILE A 25 30.84 19.48 12.58
N HIS A 26 32.03 20.01 12.84
CA HIS A 26 32.65 21.02 12.00
C HIS A 26 33.78 20.41 11.17
N THR A 27 33.73 20.63 9.86
CA THR A 27 34.80 20.27 8.91
C THR A 27 35.43 21.55 8.35
N PRO A 28 36.46 21.52 7.50
CA PRO A 28 36.99 22.75 6.91
C PRO A 28 35.94 23.63 6.24
N ARG A 29 34.94 23.04 5.57
CA ARG A 29 33.94 23.77 4.77
C ARG A 29 32.50 23.63 5.24
N LEU A 30 32.19 22.68 6.12
CA LEU A 30 30.81 22.32 6.45
C LEU A 30 30.54 22.39 7.95
N VAL A 31 29.29 22.72 8.29
CA VAL A 31 28.69 22.50 9.60
C VAL A 31 27.63 21.42 9.44
N ILE A 32 27.76 20.33 10.18
CA ILE A 32 26.84 19.20 10.15
C ILE A 32 26.15 19.14 11.51
N ARG A 33 24.83 19.27 11.54
CA ARG A 33 24.08 19.33 12.80
C ARG A 33 22.75 18.61 12.73
N ALA A 34 22.16 18.35 13.88
CA ALA A 34 20.83 17.76 13.97
C ALA A 34 19.77 18.62 13.22
N PRO A 35 18.78 17.98 12.59
CA PRO A 35 17.68 18.68 11.93
C PRO A 35 16.85 19.49 12.93
N ARG A 36 16.41 20.67 12.52
CA ARG A 36 15.52 21.54 13.29
C ARG A 36 14.30 21.90 12.45
N ILE A 37 13.15 22.13 13.08
CA ILE A 37 11.93 22.53 12.36
C ILE A 37 12.13 23.83 11.56
N SER A 38 13.02 24.71 12.03
CA SER A 38 13.42 25.94 11.33
C SER A 38 14.13 25.68 9.99
N ASP A 39 14.62 24.47 9.73
CA ASP A 39 15.34 24.13 8.51
C ASP A 39 14.39 23.88 7.32
N VAL A 40 13.08 23.74 7.55
CA VAL A 40 12.09 23.38 6.52
C VAL A 40 12.22 24.23 5.25
N PRO A 41 12.33 25.57 5.28
CA PRO A 41 12.47 26.34 4.05
C PRO A 41 13.75 26.03 3.27
N ALA A 42 14.87 25.86 3.96
CA ALA A 42 16.16 25.56 3.33
C ALA A 42 16.24 24.10 2.83
N LEU A 43 15.65 23.18 3.59
CA LEU A 43 15.50 21.77 3.25
C LEU A 43 14.58 21.58 2.04
N HIS A 44 13.51 22.37 1.94
CA HIS A 44 12.56 22.28 0.83
C HIS A 44 13.24 22.59 -0.50
N LYS A 45 14.12 23.59 -0.54
CA LYS A 45 14.95 23.90 -1.73
C LYS A 45 15.77 22.70 -2.21
N LEU A 46 16.25 21.83 -1.31
CA LEU A 46 16.88 20.56 -1.67
C LEU A 46 15.83 19.55 -2.14
N ARG A 47 14.75 19.38 -1.37
CA ARG A 47 13.78 18.31 -1.56
C ARG A 47 12.88 18.48 -2.79
N ILE A 48 12.77 19.67 -3.37
CA ILE A 48 12.07 19.87 -4.66
C ILE A 48 12.93 19.50 -5.87
N GLN A 49 14.25 19.34 -5.71
CA GLN A 49 15.14 19.06 -6.84
C GLN A 49 14.98 17.61 -7.29
N HIS A 50 14.33 17.40 -8.44
CA HIS A 50 14.07 16.06 -9.00
C HIS A 50 15.34 15.22 -9.10
N GLU A 51 16.43 15.77 -9.67
CA GLU A 51 17.67 14.99 -9.84
C GLU A 51 18.34 14.60 -8.52
N ALA A 52 18.19 15.39 -7.47
CA ALA A 52 18.72 15.07 -6.14
C ALA A 52 17.88 14.02 -5.42
N MET A 53 16.57 14.02 -5.67
CA MET A 53 15.61 13.19 -4.95
C MET A 53 15.15 11.95 -5.74
N LYS A 54 15.53 11.81 -7.03
CA LYS A 54 15.11 10.67 -7.86
C LYS A 54 15.52 9.31 -7.28
N TYR A 55 16.64 9.25 -6.57
CA TYR A 55 17.14 8.06 -5.87
C TYR A 55 16.59 7.87 -4.44
N SER A 56 15.82 8.83 -3.91
CA SER A 56 15.17 8.70 -2.61
C SER A 56 13.86 7.91 -2.75
N MET A 57 13.44 7.15 -1.74
CA MET A 57 12.14 6.46 -1.79
C MET A 57 10.96 7.43 -1.96
N GLU A 58 10.98 8.55 -1.22
CA GLU A 58 9.89 9.54 -1.20
C GLU A 58 9.83 10.43 -2.45
N GLY A 59 10.92 10.49 -3.21
CA GLY A 59 11.03 11.39 -4.36
C GLY A 59 11.11 12.86 -3.97
N ALA A 60 10.87 13.72 -4.96
CA ALA A 60 10.88 15.15 -4.75
C ALA A 60 9.56 15.61 -4.10
N ASP A 61 9.67 16.48 -3.12
CA ASP A 61 8.52 17.11 -2.48
C ASP A 61 7.88 18.13 -3.42
N LYS A 62 6.57 18.38 -3.26
CA LYS A 62 5.85 19.37 -4.06
C LYS A 62 5.63 20.67 -3.31
N THR A 63 5.48 20.59 -1.99
CA THR A 63 5.14 21.75 -1.13
C THR A 63 6.03 21.82 0.11
N LEU A 64 6.14 23.02 0.70
CA LEU A 64 6.81 23.21 2.00
C LEU A 64 6.21 22.31 3.08
N GLU A 65 4.90 22.05 3.00
CA GLU A 65 4.18 21.17 3.93
C GLU A 65 4.58 19.70 3.79
N ASP A 66 4.87 19.24 2.56
CA ASP A 66 5.42 17.89 2.34
C ASP A 66 6.80 17.76 2.99
N THR A 67 7.65 18.77 2.80
CA THR A 67 8.97 18.82 3.46
C THR A 67 8.84 18.85 4.97
N ARG A 68 7.93 19.68 5.50
CA ARG A 68 7.66 19.75 6.94
C ARG A 68 7.24 18.39 7.49
N ARG A 69 6.30 17.71 6.85
CA ARG A 69 5.86 16.36 7.24
C ARG A 69 6.99 15.34 7.20
N SER A 70 7.84 15.40 6.17
CA SER A 70 9.00 14.50 6.06
C SER A 70 10.02 14.70 7.17
N LEU A 71 10.13 15.93 7.69
CA LEU A 71 11.03 16.26 8.77
C LEU A 71 10.41 15.96 10.15
N ASP A 72 9.12 16.22 10.33
CA ASP A 72 8.39 16.10 11.60
C ASP A 72 8.50 14.69 12.22
N VAL A 73 8.46 13.65 11.38
CA VAL A 73 8.63 12.25 11.81
C VAL A 73 10.03 11.92 12.33
N MET A 74 11.00 12.84 12.19
CA MET A 74 12.40 12.70 12.58
C MET A 74 12.79 13.65 13.72
N LEU A 75 11.86 14.47 14.19
CA LEU A 75 12.04 15.40 15.31
C LEU A 75 11.48 14.78 16.61
N PRO A 76 11.88 15.30 17.79
CA PRO A 76 11.31 14.87 19.07
C PRO A 76 9.77 14.89 19.04
N PRO A 77 9.08 13.87 19.58
CA PRO A 77 9.62 12.75 20.38
C PRO A 77 10.07 11.51 19.56
N ASN A 78 10.11 11.60 18.23
CA ASN A 78 10.37 10.45 17.33
C ASN A 78 11.85 10.27 16.95
N ASP A 79 12.73 11.12 17.46
CA ASP A 79 14.14 11.22 17.10
C ASP A 79 15.03 10.10 17.68
N SER A 80 14.54 9.35 18.67
CA SER A 80 15.20 8.14 19.20
C SER A 80 15.42 7.03 18.16
N LYS A 81 14.66 7.05 17.05
CA LYS A 81 14.71 6.04 15.98
C LYS A 81 15.43 6.53 14.73
N SER A 82 16.08 7.70 14.76
CA SER A 82 16.83 8.20 13.61
C SER A 82 18.08 8.96 14.03
N TYR A 83 19.19 8.77 13.30
CA TYR A 83 20.42 9.53 13.51
C TYR A 83 20.75 10.30 12.25
N ARG A 84 19.98 11.37 12.02
CA ARG A 84 20.04 12.19 10.80
C ARG A 84 20.63 13.56 11.09
N PHE A 85 21.11 14.21 10.03
CA PHE A 85 21.73 15.52 10.07
C PHE A 85 21.42 16.34 8.82
N HIS A 86 21.49 17.66 8.98
CA HIS A 86 21.55 18.64 7.90
C HIS A 86 22.96 19.20 7.78
N ILE A 87 23.34 19.54 6.56
CA ILE A 87 24.69 19.91 6.17
C ILE A 87 24.64 21.32 5.63
N PHE A 88 25.39 22.22 6.24
CA PHE A 88 25.46 23.62 5.90
C PHE A 88 26.87 23.97 5.42
N GLU A 89 26.97 24.80 4.39
CA GLU A 89 28.25 25.39 3.97
C GLU A 89 28.62 26.53 4.94
N LYS A 90 29.85 26.52 5.46
CA LYS A 90 30.28 27.42 6.53
C LYS A 90 30.23 28.90 6.13
N ASP A 91 30.69 29.21 4.93
CA ASP A 91 30.89 30.59 4.50
C ASP A 91 29.56 31.29 4.20
N THR A 92 28.57 30.54 3.70
CA THR A 92 27.26 31.07 3.27
C THR A 92 26.16 30.82 4.30
N GLY A 93 26.31 29.81 5.16
CA GLY A 93 25.25 29.32 6.04
C GLY A 93 24.17 28.54 5.28
N ASP A 94 24.34 28.25 3.99
CA ASP A 94 23.34 27.57 3.18
C ASP A 94 23.25 26.07 3.48
N LEU A 95 22.04 25.54 3.62
CA LEU A 95 21.82 24.09 3.66
C LEU A 95 22.15 23.51 2.28
N VAL A 96 23.21 22.71 2.20
CA VAL A 96 23.71 22.09 0.96
C VAL A 96 23.36 20.62 0.85
N GLY A 97 23.02 19.95 1.96
CA GLY A 97 22.64 18.54 1.95
C GLY A 97 22.01 18.05 3.24
N LYS A 98 21.64 16.78 3.22
CA LYS A 98 21.14 16.02 4.37
C LYS A 98 21.71 14.60 4.33
N GLY A 99 21.83 13.96 5.49
CA GLY A 99 22.31 12.58 5.57
C GLY A 99 22.11 11.93 6.93
N GLY A 100 22.71 10.75 7.09
CA GLY A 100 22.77 10.01 8.35
C GLY A 100 22.28 8.59 8.23
N MET A 101 21.87 8.02 9.35
CA MET A 101 21.25 6.69 9.38
C MET A 101 19.78 6.80 8.99
N HIS A 102 19.44 6.17 7.87
CA HIS A 102 18.06 6.00 7.44
C HIS A 102 17.31 4.96 8.27
N SER A 103 18.03 3.96 8.77
CA SER A 103 17.53 2.91 9.66
C SER A 103 18.62 2.56 10.66
N ILE A 104 18.29 2.51 11.95
CA ILE A 104 19.20 2.04 13.00
C ILE A 104 18.97 0.56 13.31
N THR A 105 17.73 0.08 13.11
CA THR A 105 17.33 -1.31 13.35
C THR A 105 17.35 -2.18 12.08
N GLY A 106 18.14 -1.79 11.06
CA GLY A 106 18.45 -2.69 9.95
C GLY A 106 17.36 -3.05 8.93
N ARG A 107 16.91 -2.10 8.09
CA ARG A 107 15.95 -2.39 6.99
C ARG A 107 16.47 -3.38 5.94
N SER A 108 17.64 -3.11 5.35
CA SER A 108 18.10 -3.87 4.17
C SER A 108 18.80 -5.17 4.57
N PHE A 109 19.91 -5.08 5.29
CA PHE A 109 20.75 -6.23 5.65
C PHE A 109 20.75 -6.54 7.15
N GLY A 110 19.89 -5.89 7.94
CA GLY A 110 19.91 -5.97 9.40
C GLY A 110 20.89 -5.01 10.07
N TRP A 111 21.76 -4.37 9.29
CA TRP A 111 22.72 -3.35 9.74
C TRP A 111 22.18 -1.92 9.66
N PRO A 112 22.67 -0.98 10.49
CA PRO A 112 22.38 0.44 10.31
C PRO A 112 22.74 0.92 8.90
N GLU A 113 21.82 1.66 8.28
CA GLU A 113 21.89 2.01 6.86
C GLU A 113 22.15 3.51 6.67
N VAL A 114 23.30 3.83 6.07
CA VAL A 114 23.69 5.19 5.68
C VAL A 114 22.95 5.61 4.43
N GLY A 115 22.46 6.85 4.41
CA GLY A 115 22.08 7.53 3.18
C GLY A 115 22.20 9.05 3.27
N TYR A 116 22.26 9.70 2.11
CA TYR A 116 22.47 11.14 1.99
C TYR A 116 21.97 11.67 0.65
N SER A 117 21.76 12.98 0.58
CA SER A 117 21.42 13.70 -0.65
C SER A 117 21.92 15.13 -0.57
N PHE A 118 22.39 15.66 -1.69
CA PHE A 118 22.93 17.01 -1.82
C PHE A 118 22.20 17.78 -2.91
N LYS A 119 22.14 19.09 -2.73
CA LYS A 119 21.69 20.03 -3.76
C LYS A 119 22.58 19.86 -5.00
N GLN A 120 22.00 19.95 -6.19
CA GLN A 120 22.74 19.81 -7.45
C GLN A 120 23.94 20.78 -7.51
N GLU A 121 23.76 21.99 -6.99
CA GLU A 121 24.78 23.04 -6.92
C GLU A 121 25.96 22.68 -5.99
N ALA A 122 25.80 21.67 -5.14
CA ALA A 122 26.83 21.13 -4.26
C ALA A 122 27.55 19.90 -4.85
N TRP A 123 27.09 19.37 -5.99
CA TRP A 123 27.72 18.22 -6.63
C TRP A 123 29.10 18.57 -7.18
N GLY A 124 30.05 17.63 -7.13
CA GLY A 124 31.42 17.85 -7.58
C GLY A 124 32.33 18.64 -6.61
N LYS A 125 31.77 19.34 -5.61
CA LYS A 125 32.56 20.12 -4.62
C LYS A 125 33.27 19.27 -3.55
N GLY A 126 33.00 17.96 -3.51
CA GLY A 126 33.54 17.03 -2.51
C GLY A 126 32.82 17.02 -1.17
N TYR A 127 31.71 17.77 -1.03
CA TYR A 127 30.97 17.90 0.23
C TYR A 127 30.39 16.57 0.74
N ALA A 128 29.97 15.68 -0.17
CA ALA A 128 29.48 14.36 0.22
C ALA A 128 30.57 13.50 0.90
N THR A 129 31.77 13.46 0.34
CA THR A 129 32.90 12.73 0.95
C THR A 129 33.35 13.36 2.26
N GLU A 130 33.47 14.69 2.31
CA GLU A 130 33.87 15.43 3.52
C GLU A 130 32.88 15.20 4.67
N SER A 131 31.58 15.42 4.40
CA SER A 131 30.54 15.25 5.42
C SER A 131 30.39 13.81 5.88
N LEU A 132 30.40 12.84 4.96
CA LEU A 132 30.25 11.43 5.33
C LEU A 132 31.47 10.94 6.12
N THR A 133 32.69 11.37 5.78
CA THR A 133 33.89 11.03 6.57
C THR A 133 33.79 11.56 8.00
N ALA A 134 33.41 12.83 8.15
CA ALA A 134 33.28 13.46 9.46
C ALA A 134 32.15 12.83 10.28
N PHE A 135 31.02 12.54 9.63
CA PHE A 135 29.89 11.85 10.24
C PHE A 135 30.27 10.44 10.70
N LEU A 136 30.96 9.63 9.89
CA LEU A 136 31.38 8.29 10.29
C LEU A 136 32.29 8.34 11.52
N LYS A 137 33.22 9.31 11.59
CA LYS A 137 34.06 9.52 12.78
C LYS A 137 33.21 9.80 14.02
N SER A 138 32.18 10.64 13.89
CA SER A 138 31.25 10.94 14.99
C SER A 138 30.41 9.71 15.36
N TRP A 139 29.85 8.99 14.38
CA TRP A 139 29.12 7.74 14.59
C TRP A 139 29.94 6.77 15.42
N TRP A 140 31.19 6.49 15.01
CA TRP A 140 32.11 5.58 15.70
C TRP A 140 32.61 6.08 17.07
N SER A 141 32.32 7.34 17.45
CA SER A 141 32.67 7.89 18.77
C SER A 141 31.57 7.78 19.83
N LEU A 142 30.32 7.52 19.43
CA LEU A 142 29.20 7.32 20.37
C LEU A 142 29.46 6.16 21.38
N PRO A 143 28.83 6.16 22.56
CA PRO A 143 28.84 4.99 23.43
C PRO A 143 28.18 3.78 22.74
N ARG A 144 28.67 2.56 22.95
CA ARG A 144 28.11 1.32 22.40
C ARG A 144 27.48 0.46 23.48
N SER A 145 26.42 -0.25 23.13
CA SER A 145 25.88 -1.35 23.92
C SER A 145 25.85 -2.62 23.08
N GLU A 146 26.09 -3.76 23.73
CA GLU A 146 25.90 -5.07 23.12
C GLU A 146 24.41 -5.33 22.86
N VAL A 147 24.09 -5.89 21.70
CA VAL A 147 22.73 -6.19 21.25
C VAL A 147 22.71 -7.48 20.43
N GLU A 148 21.57 -8.16 20.43
CA GLU A 148 21.27 -9.23 19.47
C GLU A 148 20.45 -8.63 18.31
N ILE A 149 20.88 -8.88 17.07
CA ILE A 149 20.17 -8.43 15.86
C ILE A 149 20.08 -9.56 14.83
N GLU A 150 19.13 -9.45 13.91
CA GLU A 150 19.00 -10.36 12.76
C GLU A 150 19.57 -9.70 11.49
N VAL A 151 20.57 -10.35 10.89
CA VAL A 151 21.26 -9.86 9.69
C VAL A 151 21.15 -10.84 8.55
N ASP A 152 21.27 -10.33 7.33
CA ASP A 152 21.40 -11.17 6.14
C ASP A 152 22.78 -11.85 6.15
N ALA A 153 22.81 -13.19 6.09
CA ALA A 153 24.06 -13.96 6.12
C ALA A 153 25.03 -13.56 5.00
N THR A 154 24.53 -13.10 3.84
CA THR A 154 25.37 -12.64 2.72
C THR A 154 26.08 -11.30 2.99
N SER A 155 25.69 -10.59 4.05
CA SER A 155 26.39 -9.37 4.49
C SER A 155 27.57 -9.65 5.39
N LEU A 156 27.72 -10.89 5.88
CA LEU A 156 28.82 -11.31 6.74
C LEU A 156 29.98 -11.81 5.89
N ASP A 157 31.20 -11.49 6.30
CA ASP A 157 32.40 -12.11 5.73
C ASP A 157 32.46 -13.58 6.19
N ALA A 158 32.93 -14.49 5.33
CA ALA A 158 33.03 -15.91 5.65
C ALA A 158 33.96 -16.19 6.85
N GLN A 159 34.85 -15.26 7.17
CA GLN A 159 35.75 -15.29 8.35
C GLN A 159 35.09 -14.79 9.64
N ALA A 160 33.93 -14.11 9.57
CA ALA A 160 33.25 -13.54 10.74
C ALA A 160 32.34 -14.54 11.47
N LEU A 161 32.33 -15.80 11.03
CA LEU A 161 31.49 -16.89 11.54
C LEU A 161 32.35 -18.11 11.87
N GLU A 162 33.40 -17.94 12.69
CA GLU A 162 33.99 -19.12 13.34
C GLU A 162 33.02 -19.62 14.42
N PRO A 163 32.80 -20.95 14.57
CA PRO A 163 31.85 -21.48 15.53
C PRO A 163 32.31 -21.23 16.97
N GLY A 164 31.70 -20.23 17.62
CA GLY A 164 31.97 -19.81 18.99
C GLY A 164 31.11 -18.61 19.34
N ASP A 165 30.94 -18.34 20.63
CA ASP A 165 30.14 -17.24 21.20
C ASP A 165 30.63 -15.81 20.80
N ASP A 166 31.45 -15.65 19.77
CA ASP A 166 32.12 -14.38 19.49
C ASP A 166 31.19 -13.36 18.85
N ALA A 167 31.15 -12.16 19.43
CA ALA A 167 30.38 -11.04 18.91
C ALA A 167 30.89 -10.62 17.52
N VAL A 168 29.97 -10.50 16.56
CA VAL A 168 30.26 -9.99 15.21
C VAL A 168 30.52 -8.49 15.30
N VAL A 169 31.57 -8.02 14.63
CA VAL A 169 31.93 -6.60 14.57
C VAL A 169 30.78 -5.78 13.96
N GLU A 170 30.44 -4.65 14.57
CA GLU A 170 29.42 -3.71 14.06
C GLU A 170 29.74 -3.30 12.62
N MET A 171 28.75 -3.39 11.72
CA MET A 171 28.88 -2.94 10.34
C MET A 171 27.83 -1.89 9.98
N LEU A 172 28.18 -1.08 8.98
CA LEU A 172 27.28 -0.12 8.34
C LEU A 172 27.08 -0.54 6.89
N VAL A 173 25.84 -0.41 6.42
CA VAL A 173 25.51 -0.65 5.02
C VAL A 173 25.05 0.65 4.37
N ALA A 174 25.26 0.75 3.06
CA ALA A 174 24.71 1.80 2.24
C ALA A 174 24.21 1.16 0.96
N VAL A 175 23.04 1.59 0.49
CA VAL A 175 22.46 1.06 -0.74
C VAL A 175 22.43 2.14 -1.80
N VAL A 176 23.01 1.84 -2.96
CA VAL A 176 23.17 2.80 -4.05
C VAL A 176 22.68 2.19 -5.35
N ASP A 177 21.94 2.98 -6.10
CA ASP A 177 21.55 2.64 -7.46
C ASP A 177 22.78 2.56 -8.37
N VAL A 178 22.90 1.49 -9.17
CA VAL A 178 24.04 1.28 -10.08
C VAL A 178 24.21 2.44 -11.08
N ALA A 179 23.12 3.13 -11.42
CA ALA A 179 23.09 4.32 -12.27
C ALA A 179 23.52 5.61 -11.54
N ASN A 180 23.90 5.55 -10.26
CA ASN A 180 24.46 6.67 -9.49
C ASN A 180 25.97 6.49 -9.23
N PRO A 181 26.83 6.69 -10.26
CA PRO A 181 28.28 6.54 -10.11
C PRO A 181 28.91 7.56 -9.15
N GLY A 182 28.26 8.71 -8.94
CA GLY A 182 28.73 9.73 -7.99
C GLY A 182 28.68 9.23 -6.55
N SER A 183 27.55 8.66 -6.15
CA SER A 183 27.37 8.10 -4.80
C SER A 183 28.26 6.88 -4.56
N ARG A 184 28.45 6.01 -5.56
CA ARG A 184 29.41 4.89 -5.48
C ARG A 184 30.83 5.36 -5.17
N LYS A 185 31.33 6.35 -5.92
CA LYS A 185 32.66 6.94 -5.68
C LYS A 185 32.79 7.58 -4.29
N VAL A 186 31.73 8.20 -3.78
CA VAL A 186 31.74 8.77 -2.42
C VAL A 186 31.87 7.66 -1.39
N LEU A 187 31.06 6.60 -1.50
CA LEU A 187 31.09 5.47 -0.58
C LEU A 187 32.47 4.78 -0.55
N GLU A 188 33.04 4.50 -1.72
CA GLU A 188 34.41 3.95 -1.86
C GLU A 188 35.46 4.83 -1.16
N LYS A 189 35.43 6.14 -1.40
CA LYS A 189 36.34 7.11 -0.74
C LYS A 189 36.15 7.15 0.77
N THR A 190 34.96 6.80 1.27
CA THR A 190 34.65 6.68 2.70
C THR A 190 34.77 5.25 3.23
N ARG A 191 35.51 4.38 2.54
CA ARG A 191 35.88 3.02 2.95
C ARG A 191 34.76 1.98 2.93
N PHE A 192 33.61 2.26 2.32
CA PHE A 192 32.64 1.23 2.02
C PHE A 192 33.15 0.32 0.90
N LYS A 193 32.94 -0.99 1.04
CA LYS A 193 33.25 -1.99 0.01
C LYS A 193 31.95 -2.58 -0.52
N GLN A 194 31.86 -2.75 -1.82
CA GLN A 194 30.74 -3.44 -2.43
C GLN A 194 30.85 -4.94 -2.14
N PHE A 195 29.83 -5.52 -1.52
CA PHE A 195 29.75 -6.97 -1.26
C PHE A 195 28.58 -7.64 -2.01
N LYS A 196 27.63 -6.86 -2.54
CA LYS A 196 26.47 -7.37 -3.27
C LYS A 196 26.00 -6.39 -4.35
N GLN A 197 25.58 -6.92 -5.49
CA GLN A 197 24.89 -6.19 -6.56
C GLN A 197 23.71 -7.04 -7.05
N TRP A 198 22.59 -6.39 -7.35
CA TRP A 198 21.42 -7.03 -7.94
C TRP A 198 21.08 -6.38 -9.30
N THR A 199 20.55 -7.18 -10.22
CA THR A 199 20.22 -6.79 -11.59
C THR A 199 18.73 -6.53 -11.81
N THR A 200 17.88 -6.94 -10.87
CA THR A 200 16.44 -6.64 -10.88
C THR A 200 16.19 -5.20 -10.43
N LYS A 201 15.31 -4.48 -11.15
CA LYS A 201 14.78 -3.19 -10.67
C LYS A 201 14.27 -3.37 -9.24
N ASP A 202 14.75 -2.50 -8.38
CA ASP A 202 14.61 -2.57 -6.93
C ASP A 202 13.14 -2.75 -6.50
N ILE A 203 12.88 -3.69 -5.58
CA ILE A 203 11.58 -3.84 -4.89
C ILE A 203 11.15 -2.52 -4.21
N ARG A 204 12.07 -1.58 -3.98
CA ARG A 204 11.77 -0.24 -3.45
C ARG A 204 11.13 0.70 -4.47
N LEU A 205 11.23 0.45 -5.78
CA LEU A 205 10.49 1.19 -6.82
C LEU A 205 8.99 0.83 -6.84
N ALA A 206 8.61 -0.32 -6.29
CA ALA A 206 7.22 -0.77 -6.18
C ALA A 206 6.35 0.17 -5.31
N ASN A 207 6.96 1.04 -4.49
CA ASN A 207 6.24 1.91 -3.57
C ASN A 207 5.91 3.30 -4.14
N ARG A 208 6.20 3.59 -5.41
CA ARG A 208 5.70 4.80 -6.09
C ARG A 208 4.53 4.48 -7.01
N GLY A 209 3.38 4.21 -6.37
CA GLY A 209 2.10 4.05 -7.05
C GLY A 209 1.84 2.63 -7.53
N GLY A 210 1.23 1.82 -6.67
CA GLY A 210 0.36 0.74 -7.13
C GLY A 210 0.98 -0.61 -7.48
N ASP A 211 2.21 -0.93 -7.06
CA ASP A 211 2.70 -2.30 -7.23
C ASP A 211 2.25 -3.19 -6.07
N VAL A 212 1.36 -4.11 -6.42
CA VAL A 212 1.02 -5.30 -5.64
C VAL A 212 2.29 -6.15 -5.53
N THR A 213 2.90 -6.22 -4.35
CA THR A 213 4.14 -7.01 -4.13
C THR A 213 3.87 -8.52 -4.18
N LEU A 214 3.69 -9.07 -5.38
CA LEU A 214 3.62 -10.52 -5.63
C LEU A 214 4.93 -11.24 -5.22
N VAL A 215 6.07 -10.54 -5.24
CA VAL A 215 7.39 -11.08 -4.88
C VAL A 215 7.46 -11.56 -3.43
N GLY A 216 6.74 -10.91 -2.51
CA GLY A 216 6.68 -11.35 -1.10
C GLY A 216 5.86 -12.62 -0.90
N LEU A 217 4.89 -12.88 -1.79
CA LEU A 217 3.97 -14.02 -1.70
C LEU A 217 4.53 -15.28 -2.35
N MET A 218 5.39 -15.16 -3.38
CA MET A 218 6.14 -16.29 -3.92
C MET A 218 7.16 -16.89 -2.94
N ALA A 219 7.47 -16.18 -1.86
CA ALA A 219 8.26 -16.68 -0.72
C ALA A 219 7.37 -17.09 0.48
N GLY A 220 6.05 -17.09 0.31
CA GLY A 220 5.09 -17.46 1.35
C GLY A 220 5.16 -18.94 1.73
N GLU A 221 4.54 -19.28 2.86
CA GLU A 221 4.44 -20.67 3.31
C GLU A 221 3.60 -21.47 2.32
N ARG A 222 4.09 -22.65 1.92
CA ARG A 222 3.31 -23.57 1.12
C ARG A 222 2.24 -24.24 1.98
N ARG A 223 0.96 -24.04 1.64
CA ARG A 223 -0.17 -24.54 2.42
C ARG A 223 -1.12 -25.36 1.54
N PRO A 224 -1.65 -26.50 2.03
CA PRO A 224 -2.77 -27.16 1.39
C PRO A 224 -4.02 -26.27 1.52
N ASP A 225 -4.95 -26.37 0.58
CA ASP A 225 -6.21 -25.65 0.60
C ASP A 225 -7.38 -26.57 0.20
N ARG A 226 -8.61 -26.09 0.39
CA ARG A 226 -9.84 -26.87 0.16
C ARG A 226 -10.01 -27.36 -1.29
N THR A 227 -9.40 -26.69 -2.26
CA THR A 227 -9.53 -26.99 -3.70
C THR A 227 -8.56 -28.10 -4.15
N GLY A 228 -7.53 -28.40 -3.34
CA GLY A 228 -6.50 -29.39 -3.67
C GLY A 228 -5.34 -28.86 -4.53
N THR A 229 -5.42 -27.62 -5.03
CA THR A 229 -4.34 -27.00 -5.83
C THR A 229 -3.10 -26.67 -5.00
N GLY A 230 -3.30 -26.28 -3.74
CA GLY A 230 -2.27 -25.75 -2.85
C GLY A 230 -1.93 -24.29 -3.16
N THR A 231 -1.37 -23.61 -2.17
CA THR A 231 -1.06 -22.18 -2.24
C THR A 231 0.30 -21.84 -1.64
N LEU A 232 0.86 -20.69 -2.04
CA LEU A 232 1.88 -19.96 -1.28
C LEU A 232 1.20 -18.78 -0.59
N SER A 233 1.23 -18.74 0.74
CA SER A 233 0.43 -17.80 1.54
C SER A 233 1.28 -16.96 2.50
N VAL A 234 0.87 -15.71 2.69
CA VAL A 234 1.36 -14.79 3.72
C VAL A 234 0.16 -14.22 4.47
N PHE A 235 0.21 -14.29 5.81
CA PHE A 235 -0.83 -13.73 6.65
C PHE A 235 -0.61 -12.24 6.90
N ALA A 236 -1.68 -11.46 6.75
CA ALA A 236 -1.75 -10.03 7.04
C ALA A 236 -0.59 -9.22 6.42
N PRO A 237 -0.35 -9.30 5.10
CA PRO A 237 0.68 -8.50 4.46
C PRO A 237 0.34 -7.01 4.53
N GLN A 238 1.30 -6.17 4.16
CA GLN A 238 1.09 -4.73 4.07
C GLN A 238 -0.14 -4.42 3.19
N SER A 239 -1.03 -3.58 3.71
CA SER A 239 -2.25 -3.19 3.02
C SER A 239 -1.94 -2.37 1.76
N PHE A 240 -2.73 -2.57 0.71
CA PHE A 240 -2.65 -1.72 -0.47
C PHE A 240 -3.38 -0.41 -0.23
N LYS A 241 -2.90 0.67 -0.85
CA LYS A 241 -3.57 1.96 -0.82
C LYS A 241 -3.55 2.59 -2.20
N PHE A 242 -4.73 2.92 -2.69
CA PHE A 242 -4.94 3.51 -4.01
C PHE A 242 -5.59 4.88 -3.84
N GLN A 243 -5.00 5.88 -4.50
CA GLN A 243 -5.65 7.17 -4.69
C GLN A 243 -6.73 7.03 -5.76
N LEU A 244 -7.91 7.58 -5.51
CA LEU A 244 -9.06 7.49 -6.42
C LEU A 244 -9.36 8.81 -7.14
N ASN A 245 -8.64 9.88 -6.81
CA ASN A 245 -8.77 11.17 -7.48
C ASN A 245 -7.43 11.88 -7.47
N ASP A 246 -7.01 12.40 -8.62
CA ASP A 246 -5.85 13.27 -8.75
C ASP A 246 -6.30 14.65 -9.21
N ASN A 247 -6.33 15.62 -8.29
CA ASN A 247 -6.66 17.02 -8.56
C ASN A 247 -7.93 17.21 -9.40
N GLY A 248 -9.00 16.50 -9.04
CA GLY A 248 -10.29 16.58 -9.73
C GLY A 248 -10.51 15.51 -10.80
N ARG A 249 -9.45 14.80 -11.24
CA ARG A 249 -9.55 13.68 -12.17
C ARG A 249 -9.82 12.36 -11.44
N PRO A 250 -11.00 11.71 -11.60
CA PRO A 250 -11.27 10.43 -10.96
C PRO A 250 -10.43 9.31 -11.59
N ILE A 251 -9.75 8.53 -10.75
CA ILE A 251 -8.87 7.43 -11.16
C ILE A 251 -9.50 6.11 -10.74
N LEU A 252 -9.56 5.14 -11.65
CA LEU A 252 -9.91 3.76 -11.32
C LEU A 252 -8.64 2.92 -11.23
N PRO A 253 -8.28 2.36 -10.06
CA PRO A 253 -7.13 1.47 -9.91
C PRO A 253 -7.42 0.11 -10.58
N LEU A 254 -7.34 0.10 -11.91
CA LEU A 254 -7.53 -1.07 -12.76
C LEU A 254 -6.16 -1.53 -13.24
N LEU A 255 -5.75 -2.74 -12.85
CA LEU A 255 -4.40 -3.22 -13.16
C LEU A 255 -4.08 -3.12 -14.65
N THR A 256 -2.86 -2.68 -14.95
CA THR A 256 -2.37 -2.48 -16.32
C THR A 256 -1.35 -3.52 -16.74
N THR A 257 -0.71 -4.23 -15.81
CA THR A 257 0.24 -5.33 -16.10
C THR A 257 -0.45 -6.58 -16.63
N LYS A 258 -1.77 -6.67 -16.47
CA LYS A 258 -2.66 -7.61 -17.18
C LYS A 258 -4.00 -6.94 -17.45
N ARG A 259 -4.68 -7.36 -18.52
CA ARG A 259 -6.05 -6.92 -18.80
C ARG A 259 -7.03 -7.52 -17.79
N VAL A 260 -7.79 -6.67 -17.11
CA VAL A 260 -8.87 -7.05 -16.19
C VAL A 260 -10.21 -7.00 -16.94
N PHE A 261 -11.10 -7.96 -16.68
CA PHE A 261 -12.41 -8.02 -17.34
C PHE A 261 -13.40 -7.03 -16.68
N LEU A 262 -13.24 -5.75 -17.00
CA LEU A 262 -13.98 -4.65 -16.38
C LEU A 262 -15.51 -4.79 -16.43
N ARG A 263 -16.06 -5.28 -17.55
CA ARG A 263 -17.52 -5.49 -17.68
C ARG A 263 -18.06 -6.43 -16.59
N ALA A 264 -17.32 -7.49 -16.27
CA ALA A 264 -17.70 -8.41 -15.20
C ALA A 264 -17.60 -7.76 -13.82
N VAL A 265 -16.56 -6.94 -13.57
CA VAL A 265 -16.43 -6.17 -12.31
C VAL A 265 -17.64 -5.27 -12.09
N ILE A 266 -18.05 -4.52 -13.13
CA ILE A 266 -19.19 -3.60 -13.04
C ILE A 266 -20.49 -4.37 -12.83
N ALA A 267 -20.75 -5.39 -13.67
CA ALA A 267 -21.98 -6.18 -13.58
C ALA A 267 -22.14 -6.88 -12.22
N GLU A 268 -21.07 -7.44 -11.67
CA GLU A 268 -21.08 -8.07 -10.34
C GLU A 268 -21.35 -7.04 -9.23
N LEU A 269 -20.74 -5.86 -9.30
CA LEU A 269 -20.99 -4.81 -8.32
C LEU A 269 -22.45 -4.34 -8.34
N LEU A 270 -23.02 -4.14 -9.53
CA LEU A 270 -24.43 -3.78 -9.69
C LEU A 270 -25.34 -4.89 -9.15
N TRP A 271 -25.02 -6.15 -9.42
CA TRP A 271 -25.72 -7.31 -8.86
C TRP A 271 -25.67 -7.36 -7.32
N PHE A 272 -24.53 -7.03 -6.70
CA PHE A 272 -24.45 -6.87 -5.24
C PHE A 272 -25.33 -5.72 -4.74
N ILE A 273 -25.29 -4.56 -5.41
CA ILE A 273 -26.08 -3.39 -5.04
C ILE A 273 -27.58 -3.73 -5.11
N GLU A 274 -28.03 -4.43 -6.14
CA GLU A 274 -29.44 -4.85 -6.29
C GLU A 274 -29.90 -5.87 -5.23
N GLY A 275 -28.99 -6.45 -4.44
CA GLY A 275 -29.33 -7.48 -3.47
C GLY A 275 -29.57 -8.86 -4.10
N ASN A 276 -29.23 -9.04 -5.37
CA ASN A 276 -29.46 -10.27 -6.12
C ASN A 276 -28.51 -11.38 -5.64
N THR A 277 -28.99 -12.62 -5.65
CA THR A 277 -28.27 -13.82 -5.20
C THR A 277 -28.27 -14.95 -6.22
N SER A 278 -28.86 -14.74 -7.40
CA SER A 278 -28.83 -15.69 -8.50
C SER A 278 -27.68 -15.42 -9.47
N SER A 279 -26.83 -16.42 -9.73
CA SER A 279 -25.80 -16.33 -10.77
C SER A 279 -26.39 -16.22 -12.19
N LEU A 280 -27.64 -16.63 -12.39
CA LEU A 280 -28.32 -16.59 -13.70
C LEU A 280 -28.45 -15.15 -14.24
N ALA A 281 -28.70 -14.18 -13.35
CA ALA A 281 -28.77 -12.77 -13.74
C ALA A 281 -27.44 -12.23 -14.30
N LEU A 282 -26.30 -12.74 -13.80
CA LEU A 282 -24.99 -12.41 -14.35
C LEU A 282 -24.76 -13.12 -15.69
N ASN A 283 -25.25 -14.36 -15.84
CA ASN A 283 -25.17 -15.10 -17.10
C ASN A 283 -25.93 -14.43 -18.24
N ASP A 284 -27.10 -13.84 -17.96
CA ASP A 284 -27.90 -13.13 -18.95
C ASP A 284 -27.16 -11.93 -19.57
N VAL A 285 -26.19 -11.36 -18.84
CA VAL A 285 -25.29 -10.29 -19.32
C VAL A 285 -23.92 -10.80 -19.76
N GLY A 286 -23.74 -12.12 -19.85
CA GLY A 286 -22.52 -12.78 -20.32
C GLY A 286 -21.39 -12.84 -19.30
N VAL A 287 -21.70 -12.77 -18.00
CA VAL A 287 -20.72 -12.81 -16.90
C VAL A 287 -20.86 -14.13 -16.14
N LYS A 288 -19.80 -14.95 -16.17
CA LYS A 288 -19.82 -16.35 -15.72
C LYS A 288 -19.00 -16.64 -14.46
N ILE A 289 -18.59 -15.60 -13.74
CA ILE A 289 -17.64 -15.71 -12.61
C ILE A 289 -18.18 -16.53 -11.44
N TRP A 290 -19.51 -16.69 -11.33
CA TRP A 290 -20.20 -17.46 -10.30
C TRP A 290 -20.71 -18.83 -10.77
N ASP A 291 -20.50 -19.21 -12.04
CA ASP A 291 -21.03 -20.48 -12.59
C ASP A 291 -20.52 -21.71 -11.85
N GLY A 292 -19.23 -21.74 -11.51
CA GLY A 292 -18.63 -22.84 -10.76
C GLY A 292 -19.33 -23.04 -9.40
N ASN A 293 -19.49 -21.96 -8.65
CA ASN A 293 -20.10 -21.99 -7.31
C ASN A 293 -21.64 -22.15 -7.35
N GLY A 294 -22.29 -21.82 -8.46
CA GLY A 294 -23.73 -22.00 -8.67
C GLY A 294 -24.12 -23.32 -9.34
N SER A 295 -23.14 -24.15 -9.73
CA SER A 295 -23.38 -25.44 -10.39
C SER A 295 -24.09 -26.44 -9.46
N ARG A 296 -24.81 -27.41 -10.06
CA ARG A 296 -25.48 -28.46 -9.29
C ARG A 296 -24.47 -29.25 -8.46
N GLU A 297 -23.37 -29.62 -9.09
CA GLU A 297 -22.29 -30.41 -8.50
C GLU A 297 -21.69 -29.70 -7.29
N PHE A 298 -21.41 -28.39 -7.41
CA PHE A 298 -20.84 -27.62 -6.30
C PHE A 298 -21.84 -27.45 -5.16
N LEU A 299 -23.08 -27.06 -5.45
CA LEU A 299 -24.13 -26.89 -4.43
C LEU A 299 -24.36 -28.19 -3.65
N ASP A 300 -24.36 -29.34 -4.32
CA ASP A 300 -24.47 -30.65 -3.67
C ASP A 300 -23.27 -30.94 -2.78
N SER A 301 -22.05 -30.63 -3.25
CA SER A 301 -20.81 -30.84 -2.49
C SER A 301 -20.76 -30.06 -1.17
N VAL A 302 -21.45 -28.93 -1.08
CA VAL A 302 -21.54 -28.10 0.14
C VAL A 302 -22.86 -28.32 0.91
N GLY A 303 -23.65 -29.33 0.56
CA GLY A 303 -24.87 -29.72 1.28
C GLY A 303 -26.12 -28.88 0.95
N LEU A 304 -26.09 -28.09 -0.12
CA LEU A 304 -27.19 -27.24 -0.59
C LEU A 304 -28.02 -27.94 -1.67
N THR A 305 -28.32 -29.22 -1.48
CA THR A 305 -29.03 -30.08 -2.45
C THR A 305 -30.46 -29.61 -2.78
N HIS A 306 -31.07 -28.84 -1.87
CA HIS A 306 -32.42 -28.31 -2.01
C HIS A 306 -32.49 -27.01 -2.83
N ARG A 307 -31.34 -26.34 -3.07
CA ARG A 307 -31.30 -25.07 -3.83
C ARG A 307 -31.41 -25.30 -5.32
N GLU A 308 -31.99 -24.36 -6.05
CA GLU A 308 -31.95 -24.39 -7.52
C GLU A 308 -30.54 -24.05 -8.04
N VAL A 309 -30.22 -24.50 -9.26
CA VAL A 309 -28.96 -24.13 -9.93
C VAL A 309 -28.89 -22.62 -10.06
N GLY A 310 -27.76 -22.06 -9.62
CA GLY A 310 -27.50 -20.62 -9.59
C GLY A 310 -28.04 -19.88 -8.36
N ASP A 311 -28.81 -20.50 -7.46
CA ASP A 311 -29.14 -19.90 -6.16
C ASP A 311 -27.94 -20.01 -5.21
N LEU A 312 -27.22 -18.90 -5.04
CA LEU A 312 -26.00 -18.85 -4.22
C LEU A 312 -26.30 -18.73 -2.71
N GLY A 313 -27.58 -18.57 -2.33
CA GLY A 313 -27.98 -18.28 -0.95
C GLY A 313 -27.76 -16.82 -0.55
N PRO A 314 -27.82 -16.49 0.75
CA PRO A 314 -27.75 -15.12 1.27
C PRO A 314 -26.31 -14.55 1.25
N VAL A 315 -25.70 -14.45 0.07
CA VAL A 315 -24.33 -13.96 -0.15
C VAL A 315 -24.26 -12.42 -0.10
N TYR A 316 -23.25 -11.80 -0.71
CA TYR A 316 -22.89 -10.39 -0.52
C TYR A 316 -24.05 -9.40 -0.66
N GLY A 317 -24.75 -9.39 -1.81
CA GLY A 317 -25.81 -8.41 -2.05
C GLY A 317 -26.97 -8.55 -1.05
N PHE A 318 -27.37 -9.78 -0.75
CA PHE A 318 -28.37 -10.04 0.28
C PHE A 318 -27.96 -9.48 1.63
N GLN A 319 -26.71 -9.69 2.05
CA GLN A 319 -26.24 -9.12 3.32
C GLN A 319 -26.18 -7.59 3.25
N TRP A 320 -25.92 -6.97 2.09
CA TRP A 320 -25.90 -5.52 1.96
C TRP A 320 -27.28 -4.88 2.08
N ARG A 321 -28.31 -5.52 1.52
CA ARG A 321 -29.68 -4.96 1.42
C ARG A 321 -30.66 -5.52 2.47
N HIS A 322 -30.40 -6.72 2.98
CA HIS A 322 -31.32 -7.52 3.79
C HIS A 322 -30.63 -8.22 4.98
N PHE A 323 -29.62 -7.59 5.59
CA PHE A 323 -28.83 -8.21 6.67
C PHE A 323 -29.73 -8.73 7.80
N GLY A 324 -29.59 -10.02 8.15
CA GLY A 324 -30.33 -10.66 9.23
C GLY A 324 -31.75 -11.12 8.89
N ALA A 325 -32.23 -10.87 7.67
CA ALA A 325 -33.49 -11.45 7.17
C ALA A 325 -33.35 -12.98 7.01
N GLU A 326 -34.46 -13.69 7.14
CA GLU A 326 -34.52 -15.12 6.81
C GLU A 326 -34.50 -15.31 5.29
N TYR A 327 -33.51 -16.05 4.80
CA TYR A 327 -33.38 -16.38 3.38
C TYR A 327 -34.30 -17.55 3.02
N VAL A 328 -35.06 -17.39 1.94
CA VAL A 328 -35.93 -18.42 1.35
C VAL A 328 -35.24 -19.00 0.11
N ASP A 329 -35.26 -18.25 -0.99
CA ASP A 329 -34.62 -18.59 -2.26
C ASP A 329 -34.23 -17.30 -3.03
N ALA A 330 -33.58 -17.43 -4.19
CA ALA A 330 -33.12 -16.30 -4.98
C ALA A 330 -34.23 -15.53 -5.72
N LYS A 331 -35.48 -16.02 -5.71
CA LYS A 331 -36.64 -15.43 -6.41
C LYS A 331 -37.61 -14.73 -5.46
N ALA A 332 -37.51 -15.00 -4.16
CA ALA A 332 -38.36 -14.41 -3.14
C ALA A 332 -38.17 -12.89 -3.05
N ASP A 333 -39.27 -12.20 -2.73
CA ASP A 333 -39.22 -10.77 -2.45
C ASP A 333 -38.74 -10.52 -1.01
N TYR A 334 -37.65 -9.78 -0.89
CA TYR A 334 -37.03 -9.37 0.37
C TYR A 334 -37.23 -7.89 0.70
N ALA A 335 -38.04 -7.16 -0.07
CA ALA A 335 -38.34 -5.76 0.19
C ALA A 335 -38.80 -5.53 1.65
N GLY A 336 -38.16 -4.59 2.34
CA GLY A 336 -38.44 -4.26 3.73
C GLY A 336 -38.02 -5.31 4.77
N LYS A 337 -37.36 -6.40 4.36
CA LYS A 337 -36.84 -7.42 5.28
C LYS A 337 -35.37 -7.17 5.61
N GLY A 338 -35.00 -7.40 6.87
CA GLY A 338 -33.63 -7.24 7.35
C GLY A 338 -33.21 -5.77 7.47
N VAL A 339 -31.89 -5.53 7.47
CA VAL A 339 -31.30 -4.18 7.52
C VAL A 339 -30.65 -3.85 6.18
N ASP A 340 -31.08 -2.74 5.56
CA ASP A 340 -30.44 -2.18 4.36
C ASP A 340 -29.24 -1.32 4.76
N GLN A 341 -28.09 -1.96 4.90
CA GLN A 341 -26.84 -1.32 5.30
C GLN A 341 -26.37 -0.28 4.26
N LEU A 342 -26.59 -0.55 2.98
CA LEU A 342 -26.19 0.35 1.90
C LEU A 342 -26.99 1.66 1.95
N ALA A 343 -28.31 1.57 2.14
CA ALA A 343 -29.17 2.73 2.31
C ALA A 343 -28.79 3.53 3.57
N GLU A 344 -28.48 2.87 4.68
CA GLU A 344 -28.03 3.52 5.93
C GLU A 344 -26.72 4.29 5.73
N ILE A 345 -25.76 3.71 5.00
CA ILE A 345 -24.49 4.38 4.69
C ILE A 345 -24.72 5.61 3.82
N ILE A 346 -25.54 5.51 2.76
CA ILE A 346 -25.86 6.66 1.90
C ILE A 346 -26.54 7.76 2.72
N HIS A 347 -27.45 7.40 3.62
CA HIS A 347 -28.09 8.34 4.53
C HIS A 347 -27.06 9.05 5.43
N LYS A 348 -26.13 8.31 6.04
CA LYS A 348 -25.06 8.88 6.87
C LYS A 348 -24.11 9.76 6.07
N LEU A 349 -23.72 9.35 4.87
CA LEU A 349 -22.84 10.15 4.01
C LEU A 349 -23.44 11.53 3.68
N ARG A 350 -24.76 11.59 3.48
CA ARG A 350 -25.48 12.84 3.20
C ARG A 350 -25.70 13.70 4.44
N ASN A 351 -26.09 13.08 5.56
CA ASN A 351 -26.64 13.81 6.71
C ASN A 351 -25.71 13.87 7.93
N ASN A 352 -24.78 12.92 8.05
CA ASN A 352 -23.82 12.85 9.16
C ASN A 352 -22.45 12.33 8.67
N PRO A 353 -21.75 13.05 7.78
CA PRO A 353 -20.53 12.56 7.13
C PRO A 353 -19.34 12.32 8.08
N TYR A 354 -19.39 12.83 9.31
CA TYR A 354 -18.40 12.59 10.36
C TYR A 354 -18.65 11.30 11.15
N ASP A 355 -19.75 10.57 10.87
CA ASP A 355 -20.07 9.34 11.55
C ASP A 355 -18.94 8.31 11.39
N ARG A 356 -18.51 7.72 12.50
CA ARG A 356 -17.41 6.74 12.53
C ARG A 356 -17.89 5.30 12.39
N ARG A 357 -19.18 5.09 12.10
CA ARG A 357 -19.88 3.80 12.07
C ARG A 357 -20.48 3.49 10.70
N MET A 358 -19.96 4.08 9.64
CA MET A 358 -20.35 3.75 8.27
C MET A 358 -19.64 2.45 7.84
N ILE A 359 -20.22 1.31 8.22
CA ILE A 359 -19.68 -0.04 7.97
C ILE A 359 -20.68 -0.83 7.14
N LEU A 360 -20.21 -1.45 6.06
CA LEU A 360 -20.94 -2.39 5.22
C LEU A 360 -20.38 -3.79 5.45
N SER A 361 -21.13 -4.70 6.08
CA SER A 361 -20.67 -6.05 6.39
C SER A 361 -21.42 -7.11 5.59
N ALA A 362 -20.68 -8.05 5.00
CA ALA A 362 -21.22 -9.30 4.49
C ALA A 362 -21.04 -10.46 5.49
N TRP A 363 -20.29 -10.27 6.58
CA TRP A 363 -19.93 -11.34 7.50
C TRP A 363 -21.04 -11.63 8.51
N ASN A 364 -21.89 -12.60 8.19
CA ASN A 364 -23.00 -13.05 9.03
C ASN A 364 -22.88 -14.54 9.41
N PRO A 365 -22.34 -14.86 10.60
CA PRO A 365 -22.13 -16.24 11.03
C PRO A 365 -23.38 -17.13 11.07
N ARG A 366 -24.57 -16.53 11.24
CA ARG A 366 -25.85 -17.27 11.23
C ARG A 366 -26.09 -17.93 9.87
N ASP A 367 -25.67 -17.26 8.80
CA ASP A 367 -26.07 -17.60 7.43
C ASP A 367 -25.00 -18.40 6.67
N PHE A 368 -23.81 -18.65 7.26
CA PHE A 368 -22.70 -19.31 6.55
C PHE A 368 -23.06 -20.68 5.98
N LYS A 369 -23.89 -21.45 6.69
CA LYS A 369 -24.34 -22.77 6.21
C LYS A 369 -25.34 -22.67 5.05
N SER A 370 -25.93 -21.50 4.84
CA SER A 370 -26.90 -21.26 3.77
C SER A 370 -26.24 -20.66 2.51
N MET A 371 -24.99 -20.22 2.58
CA MET A 371 -24.26 -19.60 1.47
C MET A 371 -23.48 -20.65 0.67
N ALA A 372 -23.49 -20.54 -0.66
CA ALA A 372 -22.64 -21.35 -1.52
C ALA A 372 -21.15 -21.13 -1.23
N LEU A 373 -20.75 -19.88 -0.98
CA LEU A 373 -19.40 -19.54 -0.56
C LEU A 373 -19.44 -18.43 0.50
N PRO A 374 -18.81 -18.61 1.68
CA PRO A 374 -18.72 -17.54 2.67
C PRO A 374 -17.96 -16.32 2.13
N PRO A 375 -18.36 -15.08 2.48
CA PRO A 375 -17.78 -13.86 1.95
C PRO A 375 -16.26 -13.77 2.08
N CYS A 376 -15.56 -13.48 0.97
CA CYS A 376 -14.12 -13.19 0.99
C CYS A 376 -13.87 -11.77 1.49
N HIS A 377 -14.48 -10.78 0.85
CA HIS A 377 -14.51 -9.39 1.32
C HIS A 377 -15.55 -9.25 2.43
N MET A 378 -15.08 -9.20 3.68
CA MET A 378 -15.92 -9.34 4.86
C MET A 378 -16.69 -8.06 5.16
N PHE A 379 -15.99 -6.94 5.22
CA PHE A 379 -16.60 -5.64 5.49
C PHE A 379 -15.78 -4.50 4.90
N ALA A 380 -16.46 -3.39 4.62
CA ALA A 380 -15.85 -2.12 4.27
C ALA A 380 -16.28 -1.02 5.24
N GLN A 381 -15.36 -0.14 5.59
CA GLN A 381 -15.63 1.07 6.36
C GLN A 381 -15.43 2.31 5.47
N PHE A 382 -16.36 3.26 5.59
CA PHE A 382 -16.30 4.53 4.89
C PHE A 382 -15.94 5.68 5.83
N TYR A 383 -15.21 6.66 5.30
CA TYR A 383 -14.76 7.83 6.05
C TYR A 383 -14.76 9.06 5.16
N VAL A 384 -15.33 10.18 5.63
CA VAL A 384 -15.28 11.45 4.89
C VAL A 384 -14.23 12.36 5.52
N SER A 385 -13.25 12.76 4.70
CA SER A 385 -12.28 13.78 5.07
C SER A 385 -12.61 15.12 4.41
N TYR A 386 -12.07 16.20 4.94
CA TYR A 386 -12.29 17.57 4.44
C TYR A 386 -10.94 18.26 4.25
N PRO A 387 -10.18 17.91 3.19
CA PRO A 387 -8.88 18.51 2.90
C PRO A 387 -9.01 20.02 2.73
N GLY A 388 -8.01 20.79 3.18
CA GLY A 388 -8.07 22.26 3.16
C GLY A 388 -8.71 22.90 4.40
N ARG A 389 -9.39 22.12 5.26
CA ARG A 389 -9.79 22.60 6.61
C ARG A 389 -8.54 22.78 7.48
N GLY A 390 -8.50 23.86 8.27
CA GLY A 390 -7.48 24.05 9.31
C GLY A 390 -7.40 22.82 10.23
N ARG A 391 -6.18 22.37 10.56
CA ARG A 391 -5.95 21.15 11.34
C ARG A 391 -5.46 21.49 12.75
N GLY A 392 -5.94 20.74 13.74
CA GLY A 392 -5.48 20.83 15.13
C GLY A 392 -6.54 21.36 16.10
N VAL A 393 -6.21 21.30 17.40
CA VAL A 393 -7.03 21.87 18.47
C VAL A 393 -7.04 23.39 18.31
N GLY A 394 -8.22 23.99 18.14
CA GLY A 394 -8.38 25.44 17.93
C GLY A 394 -8.59 25.89 16.48
N ALA A 395 -8.66 24.96 15.51
CA ALA A 395 -9.08 25.31 14.16
C ALA A 395 -10.55 25.77 14.17
N ALA A 396 -10.83 26.92 13.55
CA ALA A 396 -12.18 27.46 13.47
C ALA A 396 -13.14 26.47 12.77
N GLU A 397 -14.38 26.42 13.26
CA GLU A 397 -15.46 25.73 12.56
C GLU A 397 -15.67 26.39 11.19
N PRO A 398 -15.68 25.62 10.08
CA PRO A 398 -15.95 26.16 8.76
C PRO A 398 -17.38 26.69 8.71
N THR A 399 -17.53 27.88 8.13
CA THR A 399 -18.84 28.39 7.71
C THR A 399 -19.28 27.69 6.43
N GLU A 400 -20.58 27.73 6.12
CA GLU A 400 -21.10 27.16 4.86
C GLU A 400 -20.41 27.75 3.62
N GLU A 401 -19.99 29.01 3.67
CA GLU A 401 -19.25 29.67 2.57
C GLU A 401 -17.83 29.15 2.36
N ASN A 402 -17.20 28.56 3.39
CA ASN A 402 -15.80 28.12 3.38
C ASN A 402 -15.63 26.61 3.64
N LYS A 403 -16.71 25.83 3.59
CA LYS A 403 -16.67 24.39 3.84
C LYS A 403 -16.04 23.68 2.63
N PRO A 404 -14.86 23.04 2.77
CA PRO A 404 -14.29 22.29 1.67
C PRO A 404 -15.20 21.11 1.30
N LYS A 405 -15.10 20.64 0.05
CA LYS A 405 -15.86 19.46 -0.37
C LYS A 405 -15.37 18.22 0.38
N GLY A 406 -16.29 17.33 0.75
CA GLY A 406 -15.94 16.09 1.44
C GLY A 406 -15.30 15.08 0.49
N HIS A 407 -14.24 14.41 0.93
CA HIS A 407 -13.56 13.33 0.22
C HIS A 407 -13.90 11.99 0.86
N LEU A 408 -14.51 11.07 0.10
CA LEU A 408 -14.92 9.76 0.56
C LEU A 408 -13.79 8.74 0.43
N HIS A 409 -13.39 8.15 1.55
CA HIS A 409 -12.41 7.08 1.63
C HIS A 409 -13.10 5.76 1.98
N CYS A 410 -12.57 4.65 1.46
CA CYS A 410 -13.01 3.30 1.74
C CYS A 410 -11.84 2.48 2.28
N GLN A 411 -12.07 1.73 3.36
CA GLN A 411 -11.17 0.68 3.83
C GLN A 411 -11.89 -0.66 3.74
N LEU A 412 -11.34 -1.58 2.96
CA LEU A 412 -11.83 -2.95 2.78
C LEU A 412 -11.00 -3.91 3.64
N TYR A 413 -11.65 -4.80 4.40
CA TYR A 413 -11.00 -5.98 4.97
C TYR A 413 -11.45 -7.25 4.24
N GLN A 414 -10.49 -7.98 3.69
CA GLN A 414 -10.72 -9.22 2.97
C GLN A 414 -9.97 -10.37 3.66
N ARG A 415 -10.68 -11.42 4.09
CA ARG A 415 -10.08 -12.53 4.87
C ARG A 415 -9.20 -13.46 4.05
N SER A 416 -9.48 -13.58 2.76
CA SER A 416 -8.89 -14.56 1.86
C SER A 416 -8.77 -13.92 0.48
N CYS A 417 -7.54 -13.84 0.01
CA CYS A 417 -7.11 -12.94 -1.03
C CYS A 417 -6.31 -13.71 -2.08
N ASP A 418 -7.02 -14.27 -3.06
CA ASP A 418 -6.38 -14.82 -4.25
C ASP A 418 -5.77 -13.67 -5.07
N MET A 419 -4.45 -13.66 -5.12
CA MET A 419 -3.65 -12.62 -5.76
C MET A 419 -3.67 -12.73 -7.30
N GLY A 420 -3.98 -13.93 -7.82
CA GLY A 420 -4.06 -14.24 -9.24
C GLY A 420 -5.30 -13.65 -9.90
N LEU A 421 -6.48 -14.01 -9.39
CA LEU A 421 -7.76 -13.64 -10.00
C LEU A 421 -8.57 -12.68 -9.12
N GLY A 422 -8.77 -13.02 -7.85
CA GLY A 422 -9.68 -12.30 -6.95
C GLY A 422 -9.31 -10.84 -6.69
N ILE A 423 -8.09 -10.58 -6.21
CA ILE A 423 -7.64 -9.25 -5.79
C ILE A 423 -7.74 -8.17 -6.89
N PRO A 424 -7.32 -8.41 -8.15
CA PRO A 424 -7.55 -7.47 -9.24
C PRO A 424 -9.02 -7.04 -9.39
N PHE A 425 -9.96 -7.98 -9.26
CA PHE A 425 -11.40 -7.71 -9.30
C PHE A 425 -11.85 -6.92 -8.06
N ASN A 426 -11.41 -7.33 -6.87
CA ASN A 426 -11.84 -6.70 -5.62
C ASN A 426 -11.34 -5.25 -5.49
N ILE A 427 -10.12 -4.94 -5.96
CA ILE A 427 -9.60 -3.56 -6.01
C ILE A 427 -10.49 -2.70 -6.89
N ALA A 428 -10.77 -3.14 -8.12
CA ALA A 428 -11.57 -2.38 -9.07
C ALA A 428 -13.03 -2.23 -8.58
N SER A 429 -13.62 -3.29 -8.02
CA SER A 429 -15.00 -3.30 -7.51
C SER A 429 -15.20 -2.31 -6.36
N TYR A 430 -14.36 -2.35 -5.31
CA TYR A 430 -14.52 -1.43 -4.17
C TYR A 430 -14.07 0.00 -4.47
N ALA A 431 -13.13 0.19 -5.39
CA ALA A 431 -12.84 1.53 -5.91
C ALA A 431 -14.07 2.10 -6.63
N LEU A 432 -14.71 1.30 -7.49
CA LEU A 432 -15.92 1.68 -8.21
C LEU A 432 -17.09 1.97 -7.25
N LEU A 433 -17.33 1.12 -6.24
CA LEU A 433 -18.33 1.38 -5.21
C LEU A 433 -18.09 2.71 -4.50
N THR A 434 -16.83 3.02 -4.19
CA THR A 434 -16.44 4.30 -3.57
C THR A 434 -16.75 5.48 -4.50
N HIS A 435 -16.46 5.35 -5.80
CA HIS A 435 -16.82 6.34 -6.81
C HIS A 435 -18.34 6.53 -6.92
N MET A 436 -19.12 5.45 -6.95
CA MET A 436 -20.58 5.50 -7.02
C MET A 436 -21.20 6.17 -5.79
N LEU A 437 -20.77 5.78 -4.59
CA LEU A 437 -21.22 6.39 -3.34
C LEU A 437 -20.84 7.88 -3.27
N ALA A 438 -19.62 8.23 -3.70
CA ALA A 438 -19.21 9.63 -3.76
C ALA A 438 -20.10 10.43 -4.73
N HIS A 439 -20.40 9.86 -5.91
CA HIS A 439 -21.24 10.49 -6.93
C HIS A 439 -22.69 10.70 -6.45
N VAL A 440 -23.28 9.69 -5.80
CA VAL A 440 -24.64 9.75 -5.24
C VAL A 440 -24.76 10.71 -4.06
N CYS A 441 -23.67 10.96 -3.33
CA CYS A 441 -23.65 11.81 -2.14
C CYS A 441 -23.01 13.20 -2.37
N ASP A 442 -22.72 13.56 -3.62
CA ASP A 442 -21.99 14.78 -4.01
C ASP A 442 -20.64 14.98 -3.27
N LEU A 443 -19.90 13.89 -3.10
CA LEU A 443 -18.55 13.87 -2.52
C LEU A 443 -17.50 13.69 -3.62
N VAL A 444 -16.23 13.89 -3.25
CA VAL A 444 -15.08 13.57 -4.09
C VAL A 444 -14.55 12.19 -3.72
N PRO A 445 -14.26 11.28 -4.66
CA PRO A 445 -13.61 10.02 -4.35
C PRO A 445 -12.19 10.27 -3.80
N GLY A 446 -11.88 9.72 -2.63
CA GLY A 446 -10.63 9.94 -1.90
C GLY A 446 -9.61 8.83 -2.17
N SER A 447 -9.67 7.77 -1.36
CA SER A 447 -8.75 6.63 -1.46
C SER A 447 -9.43 5.31 -1.12
N LEU A 448 -8.94 4.22 -1.70
CA LEU A 448 -9.21 2.86 -1.28
C LEU A 448 -8.00 2.32 -0.49
N THR A 449 -8.22 1.81 0.72
CA THR A 449 -7.24 1.01 1.47
C THR A 449 -7.72 -0.44 1.51
N HIS A 450 -6.93 -1.39 1.03
CA HIS A 450 -7.28 -2.81 1.01
C HIS A 450 -6.41 -3.58 2.01
N VAL A 451 -7.04 -3.97 3.12
CA VAL A 451 -6.46 -4.79 4.19
C VAL A 451 -6.76 -6.25 3.90
N MET A 452 -5.71 -7.08 3.90
CA MET A 452 -5.80 -8.49 3.51
C MET A 452 -5.48 -9.38 4.71
N GLY A 453 -6.21 -10.48 4.87
CA GLY A 453 -5.95 -11.55 5.82
C GLY A 453 -4.99 -12.58 5.23
N ASP A 454 -5.50 -13.73 4.80
CA ASP A 454 -4.73 -14.74 4.07
C ASP A 454 -4.55 -14.32 2.61
N ALA A 455 -3.40 -13.72 2.29
CA ALA A 455 -3.00 -13.41 0.93
C ALA A 455 -2.22 -14.56 0.34
N HIS A 456 -2.68 -15.08 -0.80
CA HIS A 456 -2.13 -16.30 -1.36
C HIS A 456 -2.09 -16.31 -2.88
N VAL A 457 -1.14 -17.08 -3.39
CA VAL A 457 -0.98 -17.42 -4.80
C VAL A 457 -1.23 -18.91 -4.94
N TYR A 458 -2.16 -19.30 -5.80
CA TYR A 458 -2.31 -20.71 -6.17
C TYR A 458 -1.07 -21.21 -6.91
N ILE A 459 -0.67 -22.46 -6.64
CA ILE A 459 0.57 -23.02 -7.18
C ILE A 459 0.57 -23.01 -8.72
N ASP A 460 -0.58 -23.29 -9.34
CA ASP A 460 -0.75 -23.29 -10.80
C ASP A 460 -0.79 -21.87 -11.41
N HIS A 461 -0.82 -20.81 -10.59
CA HIS A 461 -0.75 -19.42 -11.06
C HIS A 461 0.67 -18.83 -11.02
N ILE A 462 1.65 -19.55 -10.46
CA ILE A 462 3.00 -19.02 -10.23
C ILE A 462 3.63 -18.52 -11.54
N ASP A 463 3.66 -19.34 -12.59
CA ASP A 463 4.29 -18.99 -13.87
C ASP A 463 3.58 -17.80 -14.55
N ALA A 464 2.25 -17.78 -14.50
CA ALA A 464 1.42 -16.69 -15.01
C ALA A 464 1.74 -15.37 -14.28
N LEU A 465 1.90 -15.41 -12.96
CA LEU A 465 2.21 -14.26 -12.14
C LEU A 465 3.67 -13.81 -12.27
N GLN A 466 4.61 -14.73 -12.49
CA GLN A 466 6.00 -14.38 -12.85
C GLN A 466 6.04 -13.62 -14.17
N THR A 467 5.30 -14.08 -15.17
CA THR A 467 5.13 -13.35 -16.45
C THR A 467 4.51 -11.96 -16.23
N GLN A 468 3.55 -11.83 -15.31
CA GLN A 468 2.95 -10.54 -14.98
C GLN A 468 3.97 -9.58 -14.35
N LEU A 469 4.84 -10.08 -13.47
CA LEU A 469 5.86 -9.32 -12.75
C LEU A 469 6.94 -8.72 -13.65
N GLU A 470 7.20 -9.33 -14.81
CA GLU A 470 8.15 -8.82 -15.80
C GLU A 470 7.62 -7.61 -16.60
N ARG A 471 6.31 -7.33 -16.51
CA ARG A 471 5.67 -6.26 -17.28
C ARG A 471 5.71 -4.94 -16.51
N GLU A 472 6.21 -3.90 -17.16
CA GLU A 472 6.19 -2.56 -16.58
C GLU A 472 4.73 -2.06 -16.44
N PRO A 473 4.33 -1.57 -15.25
CA PRO A 473 3.04 -0.91 -15.06
C PRO A 473 2.89 0.30 -15.99
N ARG A 474 1.64 0.60 -16.34
CA ARG A 474 1.24 1.76 -17.14
C ARG A 474 0.29 2.60 -16.28
N PRO A 475 0.05 3.89 -16.63
CA PRO A 475 -0.86 4.73 -15.86
C PRO A 475 -2.25 4.11 -15.72
N PHE A 476 -2.84 4.25 -14.53
CA PHE A 476 -4.23 3.86 -14.33
C PHE A 476 -5.17 4.71 -15.20
N PRO A 477 -6.28 4.11 -15.67
CA PRO A 477 -7.26 4.83 -16.45
C PRO A 477 -8.07 5.81 -15.59
N GLU A 478 -8.67 6.77 -16.28
CA GLU A 478 -9.65 7.69 -15.70
C GLU A 478 -11.04 7.08 -15.76
N LEU A 479 -11.85 7.35 -14.73
CA LEU A 479 -13.26 6.97 -14.67
C LEU A 479 -14.13 8.20 -14.88
N GLU A 480 -15.03 8.12 -15.84
CA GLU A 480 -16.14 9.05 -16.02
C GLU A 480 -17.45 8.32 -15.72
N ILE A 481 -18.31 8.94 -14.91
CA ILE A 481 -19.68 8.49 -14.67
C ILE A 481 -20.59 9.43 -15.44
N THR A 482 -21.42 8.88 -16.33
CA THR A 482 -22.27 9.67 -17.25
C THR A 482 -23.58 10.13 -16.62
N ARG A 483 -23.95 9.55 -15.47
CA ARG A 483 -25.14 9.95 -14.71
C ARG A 483 -24.97 11.32 -14.07
N GLU A 484 -26.08 12.02 -13.87
CA GLU A 484 -26.10 13.23 -13.04
C GLU A 484 -25.69 12.92 -11.59
N LYS A 485 -25.07 13.89 -10.92
CA LYS A 485 -24.67 13.76 -9.52
C LYS A 485 -25.90 13.76 -8.61
N GLY A 486 -25.83 13.02 -7.50
CA GLY A 486 -26.97 12.80 -6.62
C GLY A 486 -27.80 11.57 -7.03
N GLY A 487 -29.07 11.52 -6.61
CA GLY A 487 -30.00 10.46 -7.00
C GLY A 487 -29.93 9.17 -6.18
N SER A 488 -30.36 8.05 -6.77
CA SER A 488 -30.30 6.71 -6.15
C SER A 488 -29.03 5.97 -6.56
N ILE A 489 -28.57 5.05 -5.70
CA ILE A 489 -27.56 4.05 -6.04
C ILE A 489 -28.14 2.90 -6.88
N ASP A 490 -29.46 2.75 -6.90
CA ASP A 490 -30.17 1.70 -7.63
C ASP A 490 -30.38 2.06 -9.11
N GLY A 491 -30.51 1.04 -9.98
CA GLY A 491 -30.85 1.21 -11.39
C GLY A 491 -29.72 1.79 -12.26
N TRP A 492 -28.48 1.62 -11.83
CA TRP A 492 -27.30 1.92 -12.62
C TRP A 492 -27.05 0.81 -13.64
N LYS A 493 -26.43 1.17 -14.77
CA LYS A 493 -26.12 0.23 -15.86
C LYS A 493 -24.63 0.23 -16.16
N VAL A 494 -24.16 -0.80 -16.86
CA VAL A 494 -22.73 -0.90 -17.24
C VAL A 494 -22.31 0.28 -18.10
N GLU A 495 -23.21 0.78 -18.96
CA GLU A 495 -22.99 1.89 -19.87
C GLU A 495 -22.86 3.25 -19.17
N ASP A 496 -23.23 3.32 -17.88
CA ASP A 496 -23.09 4.53 -17.07
C ASP A 496 -21.62 4.82 -16.70
N PHE A 497 -20.71 3.88 -16.98
CA PHE A 497 -19.29 3.96 -16.63
C PHE A 497 -18.40 3.97 -17.87
N VAL A 498 -17.70 5.09 -18.08
CA VAL A 498 -16.76 5.27 -19.18
C VAL A 498 -15.33 5.28 -18.63
N VAL A 499 -14.53 4.29 -19.02
CA VAL A 499 -13.13 4.19 -18.61
C VAL A 499 -12.21 4.66 -19.73
N LYS A 500 -11.53 5.81 -19.50
CA LYS A 500 -10.69 6.50 -20.48
C LYS A 500 -9.22 6.14 -20.30
N GLY A 501 -8.53 5.87 -21.41
CA GLY A 501 -7.09 5.64 -21.41
C GLY A 501 -6.64 4.31 -20.79
N TYR A 502 -7.52 3.30 -20.76
CA TYR A 502 -7.13 1.96 -20.29
C TYR A 502 -6.32 1.21 -21.36
N ASP A 503 -5.00 1.32 -21.25
CA ASP A 503 -4.03 0.64 -22.12
C ASP A 503 -3.25 -0.45 -21.34
N PRO A 504 -3.88 -1.58 -20.95
CA PRO A 504 -3.17 -2.64 -20.26
C PRO A 504 -2.35 -3.50 -21.22
N HIS A 505 -1.37 -4.19 -20.67
CA HIS A 505 -0.77 -5.37 -21.30
C HIS A 505 -1.83 -6.45 -21.58
N LYS A 506 -1.47 -7.41 -22.44
CA LYS A 506 -2.37 -8.52 -22.84
C LYS A 506 -2.86 -9.31 -21.63
N SER A 507 -3.99 -10.01 -21.77
CA SER A 507 -4.49 -10.92 -20.74
C SER A 507 -3.45 -12.01 -20.42
N ILE A 508 -3.49 -12.52 -19.19
CA ILE A 508 -2.74 -13.69 -18.76
C ILE A 508 -3.78 -14.70 -18.26
N PRO A 509 -3.93 -15.85 -18.92
CA PRO A 509 -4.90 -16.85 -18.50
C PRO A 509 -4.46 -17.49 -17.18
N MET A 510 -5.41 -17.65 -16.25
CA MET A 510 -5.27 -18.35 -14.97
C MET A 510 -6.59 -19.08 -14.71
N ASN A 511 -6.52 -20.29 -14.18
CA ASN A 511 -7.70 -21.11 -13.90
C ASN A 511 -8.29 -20.75 -12.53
N MET A 512 -9.61 -20.72 -12.42
CA MET A 512 -10.26 -20.63 -11.11
C MET A 512 -10.11 -21.98 -10.40
N SER A 513 -9.61 -21.96 -9.17
CA SER A 513 -9.62 -23.14 -8.28
C SER A 513 -11.00 -23.26 -7.63
N VAL A 514 -11.74 -24.33 -7.96
CA VAL A 514 -13.11 -24.57 -7.48
C VAL A 514 -13.12 -25.44 -6.24
#